data_AF-A0A328CAH8-F1
#
_entry.id   AF-A0A328CAH8-F1
#
_cell.length_a   1.000
_cell.length_b   1.000
_cell.length_c   1.000
_cell.angle_alpha   90.00
_cell.angle_beta   90.00
_cell.angle_gamma   90.00
#
_symmetry.space_group_name_H-M   'P 1'
#
loop_
_entity.id
_entity.type
_entity.pdbx_description
1 polymer ?
#
loop_
_entity_poly.entity_id
_entity_poly.type
_entity_poly.pdbx_seq_one_letter_code
_entity_poly.pdbx_strand_id
1 'polypeptide(L)'
;MADSQRLRSVPEGIQLISEVAAELARRGDIPVTVLGVTTFFPMDVDSIARVLEGLEELDGVDRVQLGKLAAYEIETPERFLPGPLDIEEQAHLEQAAGFMKAVASLKQDAEWVKKVREQHEILRIASGAREPRVELGYLTSRTEMPSAKVQSLLNDFGAEGYIDVTVDEEADALYYTFPRLDYSRRRFQRNMALLESLEPAPSGRISLWIFVALFATILLIVIIFLRL
;
A
#
# COMPACT_ATOMS: atom_id res chain seq x y z
N MET A 1 -5.03 11.60 -5.76
CA MET A 1 -4.01 10.54 -5.86
C MET A 1 -2.95 10.86 -4.81
N ALA A 2 -2.78 10.01 -3.78
CA ALA A 2 -1.78 10.26 -2.76
C ALA A 2 -0.38 10.21 -3.39
N ASP A 3 0.48 11.13 -2.97
CA ASP A 3 1.83 11.27 -3.50
C ASP A 3 2.73 10.17 -2.93
N SER A 4 2.64 8.97 -3.52
CA SER A 4 3.42 7.82 -3.04
C SER A 4 4.94 8.02 -3.24
N GLN A 5 5.39 9.08 -3.94
CA GLN A 5 6.80 9.47 -3.92
C GLN A 5 7.26 9.79 -2.49
N ARG A 6 6.34 10.24 -1.62
CA ARG A 6 6.62 10.47 -0.19
C ARG A 6 7.03 9.21 0.54
N LEU A 7 6.52 8.03 0.17
CA LEU A 7 6.96 6.75 0.76
C LEU A 7 8.35 6.36 0.33
N ARG A 8 8.69 6.54 -0.95
CA ARG A 8 10.06 6.31 -1.44
C ARG A 8 11.07 7.24 -0.77
N SER A 9 10.62 8.41 -0.30
CA SER A 9 11.44 9.35 0.48
C SER A 9 11.62 8.97 1.96
N VAL A 10 10.96 7.90 2.43
CA VAL A 10 11.12 7.39 3.81
C VAL A 10 11.82 6.02 3.77
N PRO A 11 13.14 5.98 4.08
CA PRO A 11 13.93 4.75 4.05
C PRO A 11 13.33 3.60 4.88
N GLU A 12 12.76 3.93 6.04
CA GLU A 12 12.14 2.95 6.94
C GLU A 12 10.91 2.28 6.34
N GLY A 13 10.20 2.96 5.44
CA GLY A 13 9.03 2.39 4.76
C GLY A 13 9.41 1.42 3.65
N ILE A 14 10.46 1.74 2.89
CA ILE A 14 11.04 0.80 1.92
C ILE A 14 11.53 -0.44 2.68
N GLN A 15 12.33 -0.24 3.73
CA GLN A 15 12.90 -1.33 4.51
C GLN A 15 11.83 -2.29 5.05
N LEU A 16 10.79 -1.77 5.71
CA LEU A 16 9.77 -2.62 6.32
C LEU A 16 8.95 -3.42 5.29
N ILE A 17 8.65 -2.80 4.13
CA ILE A 17 7.97 -3.48 3.03
C ILE A 17 8.87 -4.58 2.43
N SER A 18 10.16 -4.30 2.26
CA SER A 18 11.15 -5.31 1.82
C SER A 18 11.27 -6.46 2.80
N GLU A 19 11.31 -6.18 4.10
CA GLU A 19 11.37 -7.20 5.16
C GLU A 19 10.15 -8.12 5.13
N VAL A 20 8.94 -7.56 4.97
CA VAL A 20 7.72 -8.37 4.83
C VAL A 20 7.71 -9.15 3.52
N ALA A 21 8.12 -8.54 2.40
CA ALA A 21 8.22 -9.24 1.12
C ALA A 21 9.20 -10.43 1.21
N ALA A 22 10.36 -10.22 1.83
CA ALA A 22 11.34 -11.26 2.06
C ALA A 22 10.83 -12.35 3.02
N GLU A 23 10.16 -11.99 4.11
CA GLU A 23 9.55 -12.99 5.00
C GLU A 23 8.47 -13.82 4.27
N LEU A 24 7.71 -13.21 3.37
CA LEU A 24 6.75 -13.94 2.53
C LEU A 24 7.44 -14.88 1.54
N ALA A 25 8.51 -14.42 0.87
CA ALA A 25 9.33 -15.26 0.00
C ALA A 25 9.98 -16.43 0.77
N ARG A 26 10.42 -16.19 2.01
CA ARG A 26 11.03 -17.22 2.87
C ARG A 26 10.01 -18.29 3.32
N ARG A 27 8.75 -17.91 3.52
CA ARG A 27 7.68 -18.79 3.99
C ARG A 27 7.06 -19.65 2.90
N GLY A 28 7.16 -19.25 1.64
CA GLY A 28 6.42 -19.87 0.55
C GLY A 28 7.30 -20.19 -0.64
N ASP A 29 7.03 -21.34 -1.28
CA ASP A 29 7.64 -21.71 -2.56
C ASP A 29 7.00 -20.96 -3.76
N ILE A 30 6.40 -19.78 -3.52
CA ILE A 30 5.71 -19.00 -4.55
C ILE A 30 6.23 -17.56 -4.58
N PRO A 31 6.35 -16.97 -5.78
CA PRO A 31 6.71 -15.55 -5.92
C PRO A 31 5.77 -14.63 -5.15
N VAL A 32 6.34 -13.56 -4.60
CA VAL A 32 5.65 -12.56 -3.78
C VAL A 32 4.78 -11.70 -4.67
N THR A 33 3.50 -11.58 -4.33
CA THR A 33 2.56 -10.73 -5.10
C THR A 33 2.32 -9.41 -4.38
N VAL A 34 2.10 -8.34 -5.14
CA VAL A 34 1.78 -7.01 -4.60
C VAL A 34 0.61 -7.10 -3.61
N LEU A 35 -0.49 -7.73 -4.03
CA LEU A 35 -1.69 -7.88 -3.21
C LEU A 35 -1.42 -8.68 -1.93
N GLY A 36 -0.55 -9.69 -1.99
CA GLY A 36 -0.12 -10.46 -0.83
C GLY A 36 0.57 -9.60 0.22
N VAL A 37 1.55 -8.78 -0.22
CA VAL A 37 2.27 -7.83 0.65
C VAL A 37 1.31 -6.79 1.22
N THR A 38 0.39 -6.25 0.41
CA THR A 38 -0.59 -5.26 0.86
C THR A 38 -1.39 -5.73 2.08
N THR A 39 -1.68 -7.02 2.23
CA THR A 39 -2.45 -7.54 3.38
C THR A 39 -1.79 -7.27 4.74
N PHE A 40 -0.47 -7.00 4.77
CA PHE A 40 0.31 -6.77 5.99
C PHE A 40 0.50 -5.30 6.36
N PHE A 41 -0.03 -4.37 5.57
CA PHE A 41 0.16 -2.93 5.77
C PHE A 41 -1.17 -2.16 5.72
N PRO A 42 -1.33 -1.07 6.50
CA PRO A 42 -2.50 -0.20 6.41
C PRO A 42 -2.33 0.84 5.28
N MET A 43 -2.19 0.40 4.04
CA MET A 43 -1.82 1.24 2.89
C MET A 43 -2.50 0.80 1.58
N ASP A 44 -2.59 1.70 0.61
CA ASP A 44 -3.17 1.37 -0.69
C ASP A 44 -2.20 0.53 -1.55
N VAL A 45 -2.77 -0.27 -2.45
CA VAL A 45 -2.05 -1.23 -3.30
C VAL A 45 -0.94 -0.54 -4.11
N ASP A 46 -1.22 0.61 -4.72
CA ASP A 46 -0.27 1.33 -5.58
C ASP A 46 0.98 1.79 -4.83
N SER A 47 0.81 2.15 -3.56
CA SER A 47 1.92 2.56 -2.70
C SER A 47 2.85 1.38 -2.39
N ILE A 48 2.30 0.18 -2.18
CA ILE A 48 3.07 -1.05 -1.99
C ILE A 48 3.75 -1.47 -3.30
N ALA A 49 3.01 -1.45 -4.41
CA ALA A 49 3.52 -1.79 -5.73
C ALA A 49 4.78 -0.98 -6.08
N ARG A 50 4.72 0.34 -5.91
CA ARG A 50 5.85 1.24 -6.21
C ARG A 50 7.07 1.00 -5.33
N VAL A 51 6.90 0.44 -4.13
CA VAL A 51 8.06 0.08 -3.29
C VAL A 51 8.67 -1.23 -3.80
N LEU A 52 7.84 -2.23 -4.12
CA LEU A 52 8.30 -3.50 -4.68
C LEU A 52 8.98 -3.34 -6.05
N GLU A 53 8.45 -2.49 -6.92
CA GLU A 53 9.12 -2.11 -8.18
C GLU A 53 10.51 -1.54 -7.95
N GLY A 54 10.71 -0.80 -6.86
CA GLY A 54 12.03 -0.26 -6.49
C GLY A 54 12.99 -1.35 -6.00
N LEU A 55 12.51 -2.52 -5.60
CA LEU A 55 13.35 -3.64 -5.21
C LEU A 55 13.91 -4.39 -6.42
N GLU A 56 13.29 -4.27 -7.60
CA GLU A 56 13.84 -4.82 -8.86
C GLU A 56 15.23 -4.24 -9.20
N GLU A 57 15.57 -3.08 -8.64
CA GLU A 57 16.89 -2.46 -8.81
C GLU A 57 17.98 -3.14 -7.94
N LEU A 58 17.60 -4.06 -7.05
CA LEU A 58 18.50 -4.73 -6.11
C LEU A 58 18.88 -6.14 -6.59
N ASP A 59 20.14 -6.51 -6.34
CA ASP A 59 20.68 -7.83 -6.68
C ASP A 59 19.92 -8.96 -5.97
N GLY A 60 19.40 -9.93 -6.73
CA GLY A 60 18.65 -11.08 -6.25
C GLY A 60 17.14 -10.88 -6.08
N VAL A 61 16.57 -9.82 -6.68
CA VAL A 61 15.12 -9.60 -6.79
C VAL A 61 14.72 -9.48 -8.25
N ASP A 62 13.95 -10.45 -8.74
CA ASP A 62 13.51 -10.50 -10.13
C ASP A 62 11.98 -10.39 -10.21
N ARG A 63 11.51 -9.52 -11.10
CA ARG A 63 10.09 -9.48 -11.46
C ARG A 63 9.79 -10.67 -12.36
N VAL A 64 8.88 -11.53 -11.90
CA VAL A 64 8.41 -12.70 -12.64
C VAL A 64 6.93 -12.57 -12.99
N GLN A 65 6.55 -13.16 -14.11
CA GLN A 65 5.19 -13.13 -14.63
C GLN A 65 4.52 -14.49 -14.41
N LEU A 66 3.59 -14.57 -13.45
CA LEU A 66 2.79 -15.77 -13.18
C LEU A 66 1.50 -15.72 -14.00
N GLY A 67 1.58 -16.14 -15.27
CA GLY A 67 0.47 -15.98 -16.21
C GLY A 67 0.24 -14.50 -16.54
N LYS A 68 -0.87 -13.91 -16.08
CA LYS A 68 -1.11 -12.45 -16.18
C LYS A 68 -0.75 -11.67 -14.91
N LEU A 69 -0.28 -12.36 -13.86
CA LEU A 69 0.04 -11.75 -12.58
C LEU A 69 1.50 -11.30 -12.51
N ALA A 70 1.72 -10.04 -12.12
CA ALA A 70 3.04 -9.55 -11.74
C ALA A 70 3.39 -10.01 -10.32
N ALA A 71 4.54 -10.66 -10.18
CA ALA A 71 5.07 -11.13 -8.90
C ALA A 71 6.59 -10.91 -8.84
N TYR A 72 7.16 -11.12 -7.65
CA TYR A 72 8.57 -10.88 -7.36
C TYR A 72 9.18 -12.15 -6.78
N GLU A 73 10.21 -12.65 -7.43
CA GLU A 73 11.07 -13.70 -6.91
C GLU A 73 12.22 -13.04 -6.13
N ILE A 74 12.47 -13.52 -4.92
CA ILE A 74 13.55 -13.02 -4.05
C ILE A 74 14.45 -14.21 -3.76
N GLU A 75 15.59 -14.28 -4.43
CA GLU A 75 16.47 -15.47 -4.41
C GLU A 75 17.10 -15.70 -3.03
N THR A 76 17.47 -14.63 -2.34
CA THR A 76 18.08 -14.69 -1.00
C THR A 76 17.32 -13.79 -0.02
N PRO A 77 16.14 -14.21 0.45
CA PRO A 77 15.31 -13.41 1.35
C PRO A 77 16.03 -12.98 2.63
N GLU A 78 16.98 -13.78 3.11
CA GLU A 78 17.73 -13.53 4.34
C GLU A 78 18.55 -12.24 4.28
N ARG A 79 18.94 -11.76 3.09
CA ARG A 79 19.66 -10.49 2.92
C ARG A 79 18.83 -9.29 3.34
N PHE A 80 17.51 -9.40 3.24
CA PHE A 80 16.55 -8.35 3.55
C PHE A 80 16.00 -8.47 4.97
N LEU A 81 16.32 -9.54 5.70
CA LEU A 81 15.83 -9.80 7.05
C LEU A 81 16.96 -9.55 8.08
N PRO A 82 16.95 -8.42 8.81
CA PRO A 82 17.95 -8.15 9.84
C PRO A 82 17.82 -9.10 11.06
N GLY A 83 16.72 -9.84 11.16
CA GLY A 83 16.45 -10.82 12.20
C GLY A 83 15.09 -11.50 11.99
N PRO A 84 14.64 -12.34 12.94
CA PRO A 84 13.32 -12.96 12.88
C PRO A 84 12.21 -11.90 12.86
N LEU A 85 11.33 -11.96 11.87
CA LEU A 85 10.21 -11.05 11.70
C LEU A 85 8.88 -11.78 11.95
N ASP A 86 8.13 -11.34 12.97
CA ASP A 86 6.77 -11.82 13.18
C ASP A 86 5.74 -10.92 12.49
N ILE A 87 5.37 -11.32 11.27
CA ILE A 87 4.36 -10.64 10.45
C ILE A 87 2.92 -11.03 10.81
N GLU A 88 2.69 -12.12 11.56
CA GLU A 88 1.34 -12.58 11.89
C GLU A 88 0.71 -11.74 12.99
N GLU A 89 1.51 -11.44 14.01
CA GLU A 89 1.05 -10.59 15.10
C GLU A 89 1.09 -9.10 14.75
N GLN A 90 1.67 -8.74 13.60
CA GLN A 90 1.93 -7.37 13.15
C GLN A 90 2.85 -6.57 14.07
N ALA A 91 3.67 -7.27 14.86
CA ALA A 91 4.66 -6.66 15.74
C ALA A 91 5.63 -5.76 14.95
N HIS A 92 5.87 -6.08 13.68
CA HIS A 92 6.67 -5.28 12.76
C HIS A 92 6.13 -3.85 12.57
N LEU A 93 4.81 -3.64 12.63
CA LEU A 93 4.20 -2.31 12.49
C LEU A 93 4.27 -1.51 13.80
N GLU A 94 4.07 -2.17 14.94
CA GLU A 94 4.09 -1.52 16.27
C GLU A 94 5.48 -0.97 16.61
N GLN A 95 6.54 -1.64 16.16
CA GLN A 95 7.92 -1.26 16.41
C GLN A 95 8.46 -0.24 15.38
N ALA A 96 7.74 -0.01 14.28
CA ALA A 96 8.17 0.83 13.16
C ALA A 96 7.54 2.24 13.21
N ALA A 97 7.83 3.01 14.25
CA ALA A 97 7.28 4.37 14.42
C ALA A 97 7.57 5.32 13.23
N GLY A 98 8.74 5.17 12.58
CA GLY A 98 9.10 5.92 11.37
C GLY A 98 8.17 5.62 10.19
N PHE A 99 7.88 4.35 9.96
CA PHE A 99 6.91 3.92 8.95
C PHE A 99 5.51 4.45 9.25
N MET A 100 5.03 4.30 10.49
CA MET A 100 3.70 4.77 10.87
C MET A 100 3.55 6.29 10.70
N LYS A 101 4.62 7.07 10.93
CA LYS A 101 4.66 8.50 10.64
C LYS A 101 4.58 8.79 9.13
N ALA A 102 5.20 7.96 8.30
CA ALA A 102 5.08 8.06 6.85
C ALA A 102 3.63 7.80 6.39
N VAL A 103 2.99 6.74 6.90
CA VAL A 103 1.58 6.44 6.64
C VAL A 103 0.68 7.59 7.08
N ALA A 104 0.93 8.16 8.28
CA ALA A 104 0.20 9.34 8.76
C ALA A 104 0.35 10.58 7.85
N SER A 105 1.48 10.72 7.15
CA SER A 105 1.69 11.79 6.18
C SER A 105 0.91 11.61 4.88
N LEU A 106 0.52 10.38 4.55
CA LEU A 106 -0.34 10.05 3.41
C LEU A 106 -1.82 10.18 3.76
N LYS A 107 -2.18 9.97 5.03
CA LYS A 107 -3.53 10.11 5.60
C LYS A 107 -4.14 11.54 5.50
N GLN A 108 -3.47 12.48 4.84
CA GLN A 108 -3.95 13.86 4.68
C GLN A 108 -5.28 13.97 3.90
N ASP A 109 -5.67 12.94 3.14
CA ASP A 109 -6.88 12.92 2.32
C ASP A 109 -7.87 11.85 2.80
N ALA A 110 -9.10 12.24 3.14
CA ALA A 110 -10.17 11.33 3.51
C ALA A 110 -10.54 10.36 2.38
N GLU A 111 -10.39 10.79 1.12
CA GLU A 111 -10.57 9.93 -0.05
C GLU A 111 -9.50 8.84 -0.12
N TRP A 112 -8.27 9.12 0.31
CA TRP A 112 -7.22 8.10 0.38
C TRP A 112 -7.53 7.06 1.45
N VAL A 113 -7.95 7.48 2.65
CA VAL A 113 -8.35 6.53 3.71
C VAL A 113 -9.51 5.65 3.26
N LYS A 114 -10.48 6.23 2.56
CA LYS A 114 -11.59 5.50 1.95
C LYS A 114 -11.09 4.50 0.90
N LYS A 115 -10.22 4.92 -0.02
CA LYS A 115 -9.59 4.05 -1.03
C LYS A 115 -8.89 2.86 -0.38
N VAL A 116 -8.08 3.09 0.66
CA VAL A 116 -7.38 2.03 1.40
C VAL A 116 -8.40 1.03 1.94
N ARG A 117 -9.43 1.49 2.65
CA ARG A 117 -10.46 0.59 3.21
C ARG A 117 -11.15 -0.24 2.13
N GLU A 118 -11.58 0.40 1.04
CA GLU A 118 -12.25 -0.26 -0.07
C GLU A 118 -11.39 -1.35 -0.71
N GLN A 119 -10.11 -1.06 -0.98
CA GLN A 119 -9.16 -2.04 -1.52
C GLN A 119 -8.97 -3.22 -0.54
N HIS A 120 -8.70 -2.93 0.73
CA HIS A 120 -8.52 -3.95 1.75
C HIS A 120 -9.77 -4.82 1.97
N GLU A 121 -10.96 -4.25 1.82
CA GLU A 121 -12.20 -4.99 1.93
C GLU A 121 -12.35 -6.01 0.77
N ILE A 122 -12.04 -5.61 -0.47
CA ILE A 122 -12.02 -6.55 -1.62
C ILE A 122 -11.01 -7.66 -1.38
N LEU A 123 -9.78 -7.34 -0.94
CA LEU A 123 -8.75 -8.35 -0.66
C LEU A 123 -9.20 -9.34 0.42
N ARG A 124 -9.88 -8.87 1.47
CA ARG A 124 -10.42 -9.73 2.53
C ARG A 124 -11.56 -10.63 2.04
N ILE A 125 -12.41 -10.13 1.14
CA ILE A 125 -13.50 -10.94 0.58
C ILE A 125 -12.92 -12.01 -0.36
N ALA A 126 -11.94 -11.63 -1.19
CA ALA A 126 -11.23 -12.53 -2.09
C ALA A 126 -10.43 -13.61 -1.34
N SER A 127 -9.73 -13.26 -0.26
CA SER A 127 -9.00 -14.24 0.57
C SER A 127 -9.90 -15.30 1.22
N GLY A 128 -11.17 -14.96 1.48
CA GLY A 128 -12.17 -15.87 2.03
C GLY A 128 -12.89 -16.73 1.00
N ALA A 129 -12.61 -16.55 -0.30
CA ALA A 129 -13.22 -17.35 -1.35
C ALA A 129 -12.66 -18.79 -1.34
N ARG A 130 -13.53 -19.76 -1.63
CA ARG A 130 -13.12 -21.17 -1.74
C ARG A 130 -12.18 -21.41 -2.91
N GLU A 131 -12.39 -20.66 -3.99
CA GLU A 131 -11.60 -20.71 -5.21
C GLU A 131 -11.01 -19.33 -5.49
N PRO A 132 -9.78 -19.23 -6.04
CA PRO A 132 -9.16 -17.95 -6.37
C PRO A 132 -9.91 -17.16 -7.46
N ARG A 133 -10.68 -17.86 -8.30
CA ARG A 133 -11.51 -17.30 -9.36
C ARG A 133 -12.90 -16.96 -8.79
N VAL A 134 -13.29 -15.70 -8.88
CA VAL A 134 -14.56 -15.18 -8.36
C VAL A 134 -15.28 -14.31 -9.38
N GLU A 135 -16.61 -14.33 -9.33
CA GLU A 135 -17.46 -13.44 -10.14
C GLU A 135 -17.65 -12.08 -9.47
N LEU A 136 -18.00 -11.05 -10.25
CA LEU A 136 -18.38 -9.75 -9.71
C LEU A 136 -19.48 -9.86 -8.64
N GLY A 137 -20.50 -10.70 -8.90
CA GLY A 137 -21.62 -10.94 -7.99
C GLY A 137 -21.20 -11.51 -6.63
N TYR A 138 -20.13 -12.31 -6.60
CA TYR A 138 -19.58 -12.84 -5.34
C TYR A 138 -19.03 -11.72 -4.45
N LEU A 139 -18.28 -10.79 -5.06
CA LEU A 139 -17.67 -9.66 -4.35
C LEU A 139 -18.72 -8.65 -3.91
N THR A 140 -19.60 -8.24 -4.82
CA THR A 140 -20.63 -7.21 -4.55
C THR A 140 -21.66 -7.64 -3.52
N SER A 141 -21.96 -8.94 -3.42
CA SER A 141 -22.87 -9.47 -2.38
C SER A 141 -22.29 -9.49 -0.96
N ARG A 142 -20.98 -9.21 -0.80
CA ARG A 142 -20.25 -9.31 0.48
C ARG A 142 -19.66 -7.98 0.96
N THR A 143 -19.99 -6.90 0.27
CA THR A 143 -19.57 -5.54 0.59
C THR A 143 -20.75 -4.58 0.46
N GLU A 144 -20.69 -3.46 1.15
CA GLU A 144 -21.64 -2.36 0.99
C GLU A 144 -21.26 -1.44 -0.18
N MET A 145 -20.12 -1.66 -0.83
CA MET A 145 -19.68 -0.89 -1.99
C MET A 145 -20.64 -1.05 -3.19
N PRO A 146 -20.96 0.04 -3.90
CA PRO A 146 -21.70 -0.04 -5.16
C PRO A 146 -20.98 -0.95 -6.18
N SER A 147 -21.74 -1.71 -6.97
CA SER A 147 -21.18 -2.63 -7.98
C SER A 147 -20.21 -1.93 -8.94
N ALA A 148 -20.52 -0.71 -9.38
CA ALA A 148 -19.65 0.08 -10.25
C ALA A 148 -18.29 0.39 -9.59
N LYS A 149 -18.28 0.60 -8.27
CA LYS A 149 -17.06 0.86 -7.51
C LYS A 149 -16.21 -0.40 -7.36
N VAL A 150 -16.84 -1.54 -7.07
CA VAL A 150 -16.16 -2.84 -7.06
C VAL A 150 -15.53 -3.13 -8.42
N GLN A 151 -16.30 -2.96 -9.49
CA GLN A 151 -15.81 -3.17 -10.86
C GLN A 151 -14.66 -2.22 -11.22
N SER A 152 -14.73 -0.95 -10.82
CA SER A 152 -13.63 0.01 -11.00
C SER A 152 -12.35 -0.48 -10.33
N LEU A 153 -12.41 -0.92 -9.07
CA LEU A 153 -11.23 -1.42 -8.35
C LEU A 153 -10.64 -2.68 -9.00
N LEU A 154 -11.50 -3.58 -9.48
CA LEU A 154 -11.06 -4.79 -10.17
C LEU A 154 -10.43 -4.48 -11.52
N ASN A 155 -10.95 -3.48 -12.24
CA ASN A 155 -10.33 -3.03 -13.49
C ASN A 155 -8.96 -2.40 -13.23
N ASP A 156 -8.82 -1.60 -12.16
CA ASP A 156 -7.53 -1.05 -11.75
C ASP A 156 -6.53 -2.18 -11.43
N PHE A 157 -6.95 -3.18 -10.63
CA PHE A 157 -6.11 -4.34 -10.32
C PHE A 157 -5.76 -5.18 -11.56
N GLY A 158 -6.69 -5.34 -12.50
CA GLY A 158 -6.47 -6.09 -13.72
C GLY A 158 -5.55 -5.36 -14.70
N ALA A 159 -5.68 -4.03 -14.81
CA ALA A 159 -4.83 -3.21 -15.68
C ALA A 159 -3.37 -3.22 -15.23
N GLU A 160 -3.13 -3.22 -13.92
CA GLU A 160 -1.80 -3.29 -13.32
C GLU A 160 -1.24 -4.72 -13.23
N GLY A 161 -2.01 -5.74 -13.66
CA GLY A 161 -1.59 -7.15 -13.62
C GLY A 161 -1.53 -7.73 -12.20
N TYR A 162 -2.32 -7.22 -11.26
CA TYR A 162 -2.41 -7.76 -9.90
C TYR A 162 -3.43 -8.89 -9.77
N ILE A 163 -4.38 -8.98 -10.70
CA ILE A 163 -5.35 -10.06 -10.87
C ILE A 163 -5.47 -10.42 -12.35
N ASP A 164 -5.92 -11.64 -12.65
CA ASP A 164 -6.29 -12.00 -14.02
C ASP A 164 -7.80 -11.77 -14.22
N VAL A 165 -8.15 -11.21 -15.38
CA VAL A 165 -9.53 -10.97 -15.79
C VAL A 165 -9.83 -11.85 -16.99
N THR A 166 -10.87 -12.67 -16.86
CA THR A 166 -11.31 -13.62 -17.89
C THR A 166 -12.79 -13.39 -18.20
N VAL A 167 -13.10 -13.38 -19.48
CA VAL A 167 -14.48 -13.33 -19.98
C VAL A 167 -14.88 -14.75 -20.33
N ASP A 168 -15.97 -15.22 -19.73
CA ASP A 168 -16.62 -16.45 -20.14
C ASP A 168 -17.69 -16.09 -21.19
N GLU A 169 -17.37 -16.34 -22.46
CA GLU A 169 -18.26 -16.02 -23.59
C GLU A 169 -19.53 -16.87 -23.60
N GLU A 170 -19.51 -18.06 -22.98
CA GLU A 170 -20.66 -18.96 -22.92
C GLU A 170 -21.64 -18.54 -21.81
N ALA A 171 -21.10 -18.10 -20.67
CA ALA A 171 -21.89 -17.65 -19.53
C ALA A 171 -22.21 -16.15 -19.54
N ASP A 172 -21.67 -15.37 -20.50
CA ASP A 172 -21.69 -13.90 -20.52
C ASP A 172 -21.28 -13.29 -19.17
N ALA A 173 -20.23 -13.87 -18.57
CA ALA A 173 -19.81 -13.58 -17.20
C ALA A 173 -18.33 -13.18 -17.11
N LEU A 174 -18.05 -12.20 -16.25
CA LEU A 174 -16.70 -11.75 -15.93
C LEU A 174 -16.19 -12.45 -14.67
N TYR A 175 -15.02 -13.06 -14.79
CA TYR A 175 -14.33 -13.75 -13.70
C TYR A 175 -13.00 -13.07 -13.41
N TYR A 176 -12.74 -12.90 -12.12
CA TYR A 176 -11.54 -12.28 -11.56
C TYR A 176 -10.77 -13.32 -10.77
N THR A 177 -9.53 -13.58 -11.17
CA THR A 177 -8.66 -14.55 -10.49
C THR A 177 -7.63 -13.81 -9.66
N PHE A 178 -7.74 -13.92 -8.34
CA PHE A 178 -6.79 -13.34 -7.40
C PHE A 178 -5.61 -14.29 -7.19
N PRO A 179 -4.41 -13.77 -6.85
CA PRO A 179 -3.37 -14.60 -6.29
C PRO A 179 -3.85 -15.25 -4.99
N ARG A 180 -3.14 -16.27 -4.51
CA ARG A 180 -3.42 -16.79 -3.16
C ARG A 180 -3.14 -15.70 -2.13
N LEU A 181 -4.20 -15.29 -1.43
CA LEU A 181 -4.13 -14.31 -0.36
C LEU A 181 -4.45 -15.00 0.95
N ASP A 182 -3.58 -14.81 1.94
CA ASP A 182 -3.97 -14.99 3.33
C ASP A 182 -4.31 -13.59 3.87
N TYR A 183 -5.60 -13.31 4.09
CA TYR A 183 -6.00 -12.08 4.75
C TYR A 183 -7.13 -12.30 5.75
N SER A 184 -6.75 -12.70 6.96
CA SER A 184 -7.69 -12.97 8.03
C SER A 184 -8.49 -11.73 8.44
N ARG A 185 -9.72 -11.93 8.94
CA ARG A 185 -10.55 -10.86 9.50
C ARG A 185 -9.82 -10.09 10.61
N ARG A 186 -9.01 -10.79 11.43
CA ARG A 186 -8.23 -10.19 12.51
C ARG A 186 -7.15 -9.25 11.95
N ARG A 187 -6.40 -9.67 10.93
CA ARG A 187 -5.37 -8.82 10.27
C ARG A 187 -6.01 -7.61 9.60
N PHE A 188 -7.16 -7.78 8.95
CA PHE A 188 -7.92 -6.67 8.38
C PHE A 188 -8.33 -5.63 9.44
N GLN A 189 -8.95 -6.09 10.53
CA GLN A 189 -9.39 -5.19 11.61
C GLN A 189 -8.23 -4.44 12.23
N ARG A 190 -7.08 -5.09 12.42
CA ARG A 190 -5.88 -4.43 12.93
C ARG A 190 -5.31 -3.38 11.96
N ASN A 191 -5.21 -3.67 10.66
CA ASN A 191 -4.78 -2.66 9.67
C ASN A 191 -5.71 -1.43 9.71
N MET A 192 -7.03 -1.66 9.72
CA MET A 192 -7.98 -0.56 9.75
C MET A 192 -7.92 0.23 11.05
N ALA A 193 -7.76 -0.45 12.19
CA ALA A 193 -7.60 0.20 13.49
C ALA A 193 -6.32 1.04 13.57
N LEU A 194 -5.20 0.51 13.05
CA LEU A 194 -3.93 1.25 12.94
C LEU A 194 -4.11 2.47 12.07
N LEU A 195 -4.69 2.32 10.87
CA LEU A 195 -4.98 3.42 9.96
C LEU A 195 -5.85 4.49 10.63
N GLU A 196 -6.89 4.09 11.36
CA GLU A 196 -7.79 4.98 12.08
C GLU A 196 -7.09 5.74 13.22
N SER A 197 -6.21 5.07 13.98
CA SER A 197 -5.49 5.66 15.12
C SER A 197 -4.45 6.72 14.74
N LEU A 198 -3.98 6.74 13.49
CA LEU A 198 -3.00 7.73 13.05
C LEU A 198 -3.61 9.12 12.98
N GLU A 199 -3.07 10.09 13.70
CA GLU A 199 -3.41 11.49 13.43
C GLU A 199 -2.78 11.91 12.09
N PRO A 200 -3.51 12.59 11.20
CA PRO A 200 -2.93 13.11 9.96
C PRO A 200 -1.76 14.02 10.32
N ALA A 201 -0.61 13.83 9.65
CA ALA A 201 0.55 14.67 9.92
C ALA A 201 0.17 16.15 9.72
N PRO A 202 0.56 17.06 10.65
CA PRO A 202 0.17 18.46 10.57
C PRO A 202 0.52 19.00 9.18
N SER A 203 -0.49 19.51 8.48
CA SER A 203 -0.39 20.03 7.12
C SER A 203 0.57 21.21 7.09
N GLY A 204 1.84 20.94 6.78
CA GLY A 204 2.90 21.93 6.65
C GLY A 204 3.01 22.87 7.86
N ARG A 205 4.09 22.74 8.66
CA ARG A 205 4.57 23.93 9.35
C ARG A 205 4.82 24.96 8.25
N ILE A 206 3.97 25.98 8.13
CA ILE A 206 4.40 27.27 7.62
C ILE A 206 5.58 27.59 8.52
N SER A 207 6.78 27.32 8.01
CA SER A 207 7.98 27.33 8.82
C SER A 207 8.02 28.69 9.47
N LEU A 208 8.18 28.76 10.80
CA LEU A 208 8.27 30.04 11.51
C LEU A 208 9.30 30.96 10.84
N TRP A 209 10.30 30.36 10.18
CA TRP A 209 11.28 30.99 9.30
C TRP A 209 10.71 31.80 8.13
N ILE A 210 9.57 31.42 7.55
CA ILE A 210 8.88 32.22 6.52
C ILE A 210 8.36 33.53 7.13
N PHE A 211 7.77 33.47 8.34
CA PHE A 211 7.35 34.68 9.06
C PHE A 211 8.54 35.53 9.50
N VAL A 212 9.62 34.90 9.98
CA VAL A 212 10.87 35.61 10.34
C VAL A 212 11.51 36.27 9.11
N ALA A 213 11.57 35.57 7.97
CA ALA A 213 12.11 36.11 6.73
C ALA A 213 11.26 37.26 6.18
N LEU A 214 9.93 37.11 6.20
CA LEU A 214 9.00 38.18 5.82
C LEU A 214 9.17 39.42 6.72
N PHE A 215 9.25 39.22 8.04
CA PHE A 215 9.44 40.31 8.99
C PHE A 215 10.79 41.02 8.80
N ALA A 216 11.87 40.26 8.61
CA ALA A 216 13.19 40.83 8.34
C ALA A 216 13.21 41.65 7.04
N THR A 217 12.50 41.19 6.01
CA THR A 217 12.40 41.88 4.71
C THR A 217 11.63 43.21 4.87
N ILE A 218 10.51 43.19 5.61
CA ILE A 218 9.73 44.41 5.91
C ILE A 218 10.58 45.41 6.71
N LEU A 219 11.30 44.93 7.73
CA LEU A 219 12.16 45.77 8.57
C LEU A 219 13.27 46.45 7.73
N LEU A 220 13.86 45.71 6.78
CA LEU A 220 14.90 46.23 5.89
C LEU A 220 14.35 47.32 4.96
N ILE A 221 13.17 47.12 4.38
CA ILE A 221 12.49 48.13 3.55
C ILE A 221 12.25 49.41 4.37
N VAL A 222 11.76 49.28 5.60
CA VAL A 222 11.50 50.42 6.50
C VAL A 222 12.80 51.17 6.84
N ILE A 223 13.90 50.46 7.12
CA ILE A 223 15.20 51.08 7.41
C ILE A 223 15.73 51.84 6.20
N ILE A 224 15.59 51.30 4.99
CA ILE A 224 16.02 51.96 3.75
C ILE A 224 15.19 53.24 3.52
N PHE A 225 13.87 53.16 3.67
CA PHE A 225 12.97 54.30 3.47
C PHE A 225 13.08 55.39 4.55
N LEU A 226 13.51 55.07 5.77
CA LEU A 226 13.75 56.06 6.83
C LEU A 226 15.16 56.68 6.80
N ARG A 227 16.10 56.11 6.02
CA ARG A 227 17.46 56.63 5.83
C ARG A 227 17.65 57.41 4.52
N LEU A 228 16.62 57.48 3.68
CA LEU A 228 16.50 58.36 2.52
C LEU A 228 15.67 59.59 2.89
#